data_AF-V4ALR3-F1
#
_entry.id   AF-V4ALR3-F1
#
_cell.length_a   1.000
_cell.length_b   1.000
_cell.length_c   1.000
_cell.angle_alpha   90.00
_cell.angle_beta   90.00
_cell.angle_gamma   90.00
#
_symmetry.space_group_name_H-M   'P 1'
#
loop_
_entity.id
_entity.type
_entity.pdbx_description
1 polymer ?
#
loop_
_entity_poly.entity_id
_entity_poly.type
_entity_poly.pdbx_seq_one_letter_code
_entity_poly.pdbx_strand_id
1 'polypeptide(L)'
;MSAHILVEYTELHRALGVSKILVHDLNLNSRLKKILSRYHDTGLVDVLPMKFPGNVSEEMQKARYNHPLYADAQMAVYDCMERLSGYGFIGIIDFDEILDLLSTHENAGSFMFGVEQFIRDWNISNNSTLESMRYIQRMEPDYVRPKLVHIPGRVGMVWTHDASPLWGFKRYRVPFGVATIHHYRTCRFEVRENCSNAPRFSDARLLSLEDAIKHRVQKILEIFP
;
A
#
# COMPACT_ATOMS: atom_id res chain seq x y z
N MET A 1 -11.43 7.18 -2.20
CA MET A 1 -10.84 6.15 -3.07
C MET A 1 -11.83 5.81 -4.18
N SER A 2 -11.39 5.76 -5.44
CA SER A 2 -12.24 5.36 -6.57
C SER A 2 -12.21 3.84 -6.78
N ALA A 3 -13.22 3.30 -7.47
CA ALA A 3 -13.25 1.88 -7.84
C ALA A 3 -12.07 1.50 -8.74
N HIS A 4 -11.70 2.38 -9.68
CA HIS A 4 -10.57 2.16 -10.58
C HIS A 4 -9.26 1.93 -9.81
N ILE A 5 -8.92 2.85 -8.89
CA ILE A 5 -7.69 2.76 -8.09
C ILE A 5 -7.68 1.48 -7.25
N LEU A 6 -8.81 1.13 -6.62
CA LEU A 6 -8.90 -0.06 -5.78
C LEU A 6 -8.67 -1.35 -6.60
N VAL A 7 -9.33 -1.47 -7.76
CA VAL A 7 -9.21 -2.65 -8.62
C VAL A 7 -7.79 -2.77 -9.15
N GLU A 8 -7.22 -1.67 -9.63
CA GLU A 8 -5.84 -1.63 -10.12
C GLU A 8 -4.82 -1.98 -9.04
N TYR A 9 -4.93 -1.36 -7.86
CA TYR A 9 -4.09 -1.69 -6.70
C TYR A 9 -4.14 -3.18 -6.38
N THR A 10 -5.33 -3.78 -6.37
CA THR A 10 -5.52 -5.19 -6.03
C THR A 10 -4.91 -6.12 -7.09
N GLU A 11 -5.15 -5.84 -8.38
CA GLU A 11 -4.60 -6.65 -9.48
C GLU A 11 -3.09 -6.52 -9.63
N LEU A 12 -2.54 -5.34 -9.34
CA LEU A 12 -1.11 -5.11 -9.38
C LEU A 12 -0.39 -5.86 -8.25
N HIS A 13 -0.89 -5.78 -7.01
CA HIS A 13 -0.33 -6.55 -5.90
C HIS A 13 -0.45 -8.06 -6.13
N ARG A 14 -1.56 -8.52 -6.72
CA ARG A 14 -1.70 -9.92 -7.15
C ARG A 14 -0.62 -10.31 -8.17
N ALA A 15 -0.36 -9.46 -9.17
CA ALA A 15 0.67 -9.71 -10.17
C ALA A 15 2.09 -9.70 -9.58
N LEU A 16 2.32 -8.91 -8.53
CA LEU A 16 3.57 -8.87 -7.76
C LEU A 16 3.73 -10.03 -6.75
N GLY A 17 2.77 -10.97 -6.73
CA GLY A 17 2.87 -12.19 -5.89
C GLY A 17 2.29 -12.04 -4.48
N VAL A 18 1.56 -10.96 -4.18
CA VAL A 18 0.85 -10.84 -2.90
C VAL A 18 -0.20 -11.94 -2.79
N SER A 19 -0.09 -12.72 -1.71
CA SER A 19 -0.96 -13.87 -1.46
C SER A 19 -2.25 -13.51 -0.73
N LYS A 20 -2.25 -12.40 0.02
CA LYS A 20 -3.39 -11.95 0.83
C LYS A 20 -3.31 -10.44 1.09
N ILE A 21 -4.46 -9.78 1.01
CA ILE A 21 -4.65 -8.38 1.37
C ILE A 21 -5.74 -8.33 2.45
N LEU A 22 -5.47 -7.64 3.56
CA LEU A 22 -6.46 -7.40 4.59
C LEU A 22 -6.89 -5.94 4.55
N VAL A 23 -8.19 -5.68 4.51
CA VAL A 23 -8.77 -4.33 4.47
C VAL A 23 -9.73 -4.15 5.64
N HIS A 24 -9.51 -3.10 6.42
CA HIS A 24 -10.45 -2.65 7.45
C HIS A 24 -11.49 -1.69 6.85
N ASP A 25 -12.75 -2.12 6.81
CA ASP A 25 -13.89 -1.34 6.34
C ASP A 25 -14.37 -0.37 7.43
N LEU A 26 -14.03 0.91 7.28
CA LEU A 26 -14.54 1.98 8.13
C LEU A 26 -15.89 2.54 7.67
N ASN A 27 -16.09 2.69 6.36
CA ASN A 27 -17.35 3.16 5.75
C ASN A 27 -17.31 3.07 4.22
N LEU A 28 -16.88 1.94 3.66
CA LEU A 28 -16.83 1.75 2.22
C LEU A 28 -18.25 1.80 1.63
N ASN A 29 -18.38 2.49 0.49
CA ASN A 29 -19.64 2.53 -0.24
C ASN A 29 -19.99 1.13 -0.81
N SER A 30 -21.27 0.95 -1.17
CA SER A 30 -21.80 -0.33 -1.64
C SER A 30 -21.09 -0.88 -2.88
N ARG A 31 -20.59 -0.01 -3.77
CA ARG A 31 -19.84 -0.42 -4.96
C ARG A 31 -18.48 -1.01 -4.59
N LEU A 32 -17.71 -0.33 -3.76
CA LEU A 32 -16.40 -0.82 -3.30
C LEU A 32 -16.55 -2.12 -2.51
N LYS A 33 -17.59 -2.24 -1.68
CA LYS A 33 -17.92 -3.48 -0.96
C LYS A 33 -18.15 -4.67 -1.91
N LYS A 34 -18.92 -4.48 -2.98
CA LYS A 34 -19.15 -5.52 -3.99
C LYS A 34 -17.84 -5.93 -4.70
N ILE A 35 -17.00 -4.96 -5.06
CA ILE A 35 -15.70 -5.21 -5.67
C ILE A 35 -14.80 -6.02 -4.72
N LEU A 36 -14.67 -5.61 -3.46
CA LEU A 36 -13.85 -6.35 -2.49
C LEU A 36 -14.43 -7.74 -2.20
N SER A 37 -15.76 -7.88 -2.13
CA SER A 37 -16.41 -9.20 -1.99
C SER A 37 -16.02 -10.14 -3.12
N ARG A 38 -15.94 -9.63 -4.36
CA ARG A 38 -15.51 -10.44 -5.50
C ARG A 38 -14.09 -10.98 -5.32
N TYR A 39 -13.18 -10.18 -4.75
CA TYR A 39 -11.81 -10.60 -4.45
C TYR A 39 -11.73 -11.52 -3.23
N HIS A 40 -12.60 -11.31 -2.24
CA HIS A 40 -12.76 -12.21 -1.11
C HIS A 40 -13.14 -13.63 -1.55
N ASP A 41 -14.04 -13.76 -2.52
CA ASP A 41 -14.42 -15.07 -3.07
C ASP A 41 -13.26 -15.78 -3.79
N THR A 42 -12.19 -15.06 -4.15
CA THR A 42 -10.96 -15.65 -4.71
C THR A 42 -9.91 -16.01 -3.65
N GLY A 43 -10.16 -15.66 -2.39
CA GLY A 43 -9.23 -15.80 -1.28
C GLY A 43 -8.14 -14.71 -1.21
N LEU A 44 -8.10 -13.77 -2.16
CA LEU A 44 -7.07 -12.73 -2.20
C LEU A 44 -7.27 -11.62 -1.16
N VAL A 45 -8.51 -11.22 -0.90
CA VAL A 45 -8.83 -10.07 -0.04
C VAL A 45 -9.73 -10.48 1.11
N ASP A 46 -9.37 -10.15 2.34
CA ASP A 46 -10.28 -10.23 3.47
C ASP A 46 -10.73 -8.81 3.87
N VAL A 47 -12.03 -8.64 4.09
CA VAL A 47 -12.60 -7.35 4.53
C VAL A 47 -13.16 -7.51 5.92
N LEU A 48 -12.63 -6.73 6.85
CA LEU A 48 -13.07 -6.74 8.24
C LEU A 48 -13.83 -5.46 8.56
N PRO A 49 -15.02 -5.53 9.17
CA PRO A 49 -15.68 -4.33 9.66
C PRO A 49 -14.84 -3.73 10.79
N MET A 50 -14.44 -2.47 10.66
CA MET A 50 -13.78 -1.74 11.73
C MET A 50 -14.80 -0.87 12.46
N LYS A 51 -15.11 -1.26 13.70
CA LYS A 51 -15.95 -0.48 14.61
C LYS A 51 -15.07 0.07 15.72
N PHE A 52 -15.10 1.37 15.91
CA PHE A 52 -14.41 1.98 17.04
C PHE A 52 -15.08 1.55 18.35
N PRO A 53 -14.30 1.15 19.38
CA PRO A 53 -14.85 0.79 20.66
C PRO A 53 -15.56 1.98 21.31
N GLY A 54 -16.65 1.69 22.05
CA GLY A 54 -17.46 2.68 22.76
C GLY A 54 -18.77 3.03 22.04
N ASN A 55 -19.63 3.78 22.74
CA ASN A 55 -20.90 4.27 22.20
C ASN A 55 -20.66 5.60 21.46
N VAL A 56 -19.95 5.51 20.33
CA VAL A 56 -19.53 6.67 19.54
C VAL A 56 -20.72 7.13 18.70
N SER A 57 -21.20 8.36 18.91
CA SER A 57 -22.27 8.93 18.08
C SER A 57 -21.87 8.93 16.61
N GLU A 58 -22.84 8.91 15.69
CA GLU A 58 -22.57 9.00 14.25
C GLU A 58 -21.69 10.22 13.89
N GLU A 59 -21.88 11.33 14.59
CA GLU A 59 -21.12 12.55 14.40
C GLU A 59 -19.66 12.39 14.86
N MET A 60 -19.44 11.72 16.00
CA MET A 60 -18.09 11.36 16.46
C MET A 60 -17.44 10.31 15.55
N GLN A 61 -18.20 9.38 14.96
CA GLN A 61 -17.67 8.45 13.96
C GLN A 61 -17.22 9.19 12.70
N LYS A 62 -18.00 10.16 12.22
CA LYS A 62 -17.61 11.02 11.09
C LYS A 62 -16.38 11.88 11.43
N ALA A 63 -16.32 12.42 12.64
CA ALA A 63 -15.15 13.18 13.10
C ALA A 63 -13.89 12.30 13.16
N ARG A 64 -14.00 11.07 13.68
CA ARG A 64 -12.90 10.09 13.68
C ARG A 64 -12.53 9.58 12.29
N TYR A 65 -13.46 9.55 11.35
CA TYR A 65 -13.14 9.25 9.96
C TYR A 65 -12.28 10.37 9.33
N ASN A 66 -12.59 11.64 9.62
CA ASN A 66 -11.82 12.79 9.12
C ASN A 66 -10.51 13.03 9.90
N HIS A 67 -10.49 12.65 11.18
CA HIS A 67 -9.35 12.79 12.09
C HIS A 67 -9.17 11.48 12.87
N PRO A 68 -8.66 10.42 12.21
CA PRO A 68 -8.43 9.15 12.88
C PRO A 68 -7.43 9.33 14.01
N LEU A 69 -7.73 8.77 15.18
CA LEU A 69 -6.77 8.78 16.27
C LEU A 69 -5.61 7.87 15.90
N TYR A 70 -4.42 8.20 16.37
CA TYR A 70 -3.25 7.34 16.18
C TYR A 70 -3.51 5.89 16.65
N ALA A 71 -4.23 5.73 17.76
CA ALA A 71 -4.62 4.43 18.29
C ALA A 71 -5.48 3.62 17.31
N ASP A 72 -6.33 4.27 16.51
CA ASP A 72 -7.21 3.62 15.55
C ASP A 72 -6.41 2.95 14.42
N ALA A 73 -5.43 3.69 13.87
CA ALA A 73 -4.50 3.15 12.88
C ALA A 73 -3.63 2.04 13.49
N GLN A 74 -3.18 2.23 14.74
CA GLN A 74 -2.32 1.27 15.41
C GLN A 74 -3.02 -0.06 15.71
N MET A 75 -4.30 -0.04 16.09
CA MET A 75 -5.10 -1.25 16.28
C MET A 75 -5.22 -2.04 14.98
N ALA A 76 -5.49 -1.36 13.86
CA ALA A 76 -5.56 -2.01 12.56
C ALA A 76 -4.23 -2.69 12.19
N VAL A 77 -3.09 -2.04 12.47
CA VAL A 77 -1.76 -2.62 12.24
C VAL A 77 -1.53 -3.89 13.07
N TYR A 78 -1.86 -3.90 14.37
CA TYR A 78 -1.72 -5.09 15.20
C TYR A 78 -2.69 -6.20 14.82
N ASP A 79 -3.96 -5.88 14.49
CA ASP A 79 -4.93 -6.87 14.02
C ASP A 79 -4.48 -7.50 12.68
N CYS A 80 -3.88 -6.70 11.78
CA CYS A 80 -3.22 -7.22 10.58
C CYS A 80 -2.07 -8.18 10.91
N MET A 81 -1.19 -7.81 11.84
CA MET A 81 -0.05 -8.64 12.25
C MET A 81 -0.50 -10.00 12.77
N GLU A 82 -1.51 -10.02 13.65
CA GLU A 82 -2.02 -11.26 14.25
C GLU A 82 -2.68 -12.17 13.21
N ARG A 83 -3.58 -11.61 12.38
CA ARG A 83 -4.34 -12.40 11.39
C ARG A 83 -3.49 -12.93 10.25
N LEU A 84 -2.44 -12.20 9.90
CA LEU A 84 -1.53 -12.57 8.81
C LEU A 84 -0.24 -13.24 9.32
N SER A 85 -0.18 -13.62 10.59
CA SER A 85 1.00 -14.24 11.22
C SER A 85 1.46 -15.55 10.56
N GLY A 86 0.59 -16.22 9.81
CA GLY A 86 0.91 -17.42 9.03
C GLY A 86 1.61 -17.18 7.69
N TYR A 87 1.80 -15.92 7.27
CA TYR A 87 2.47 -15.58 6.01
C TYR A 87 3.97 -15.32 6.22
N GLY A 88 4.78 -15.49 5.16
CA GLY A 88 6.23 -15.29 5.25
C GLY A 88 6.63 -13.83 5.51
N PHE A 89 5.83 -12.88 5.01
CA PHE A 89 6.06 -11.44 5.13
C PHE A 89 4.73 -10.71 5.29
N ILE A 90 4.73 -9.64 6.07
CA ILE A 90 3.58 -8.72 6.23
C ILE A 90 4.04 -7.29 5.97
N GLY A 91 3.38 -6.61 5.05
CA GLY A 91 3.55 -5.19 4.78
C GLY A 91 2.32 -4.39 5.21
N ILE A 92 2.55 -3.20 5.77
CA ILE A 92 1.50 -2.20 5.97
C ILE A 92 1.75 -1.09 4.96
N ILE A 93 0.93 -1.04 3.91
CA ILE A 93 1.09 -0.14 2.77
C ILE A 93 -0.20 0.61 2.50
N ASP A 94 -0.07 1.84 2.01
CA ASP A 94 -1.22 2.67 1.65
C ASP A 94 -1.73 2.30 0.25
N PHE A 95 -2.99 2.65 -0.08
CA PHE A 95 -3.59 2.33 -1.39
C PHE A 95 -2.94 3.06 -2.58
N ASP A 96 -2.12 4.08 -2.32
CA ASP A 96 -1.32 4.78 -3.31
C ASP A 96 0.14 4.31 -3.31
N GLU A 97 0.45 3.20 -2.63
CA GLU A 97 1.78 2.62 -2.53
C GLU A 97 1.84 1.23 -3.14
N ILE A 98 2.91 0.95 -3.88
CA ILE A 98 3.17 -0.34 -4.50
C ILE A 98 4.57 -0.78 -4.10
N LEU A 99 4.68 -1.95 -3.49
CA LEU A 99 5.96 -2.54 -3.11
C LEU A 99 6.53 -3.38 -4.25
N ASP A 100 7.75 -3.04 -4.66
CA ASP A 100 8.54 -3.87 -5.57
C ASP A 100 9.24 -5.03 -4.82
N LEU A 101 9.59 -6.09 -5.55
CA LEU A 101 10.13 -7.39 -5.14
C LEU A 101 10.86 -7.46 -3.78
N LEU A 102 10.59 -8.51 -3.01
CA LEU A 102 11.28 -8.80 -1.75
C LEU A 102 12.37 -9.86 -1.93
N SER A 103 13.54 -9.62 -1.33
CA SER A 103 14.58 -10.64 -1.14
C SER A 103 14.71 -10.99 0.34
N THR A 104 14.93 -12.27 0.64
CA THR A 104 15.13 -12.77 2.00
C THR A 104 16.53 -12.42 2.51
N HIS A 105 16.65 -12.08 3.79
CA HIS A 105 17.93 -11.99 4.51
C HIS A 105 17.83 -12.80 5.81
N GLU A 106 18.82 -13.66 6.07
CA GLU A 106 18.77 -14.68 7.13
C GLU A 106 18.44 -14.09 8.52
N ASN A 107 19.08 -12.97 8.88
CA ASN A 107 18.93 -12.30 10.17
C ASN A 107 17.97 -11.10 10.16
N ALA A 108 17.20 -10.89 9.09
CA ALA A 108 16.22 -9.83 9.05
C ALA A 108 14.99 -10.19 9.90
N GLY A 109 14.53 -9.23 10.70
CA GLY A 109 13.19 -9.24 11.30
C GLY A 109 12.23 -8.29 10.58
N SER A 110 12.76 -7.19 10.04
CA SER A 110 12.04 -6.27 9.18
C SER A 110 12.93 -5.69 8.09
N PHE A 111 12.30 -5.23 7.02
CA PHE A 111 12.90 -4.65 5.83
C PHE A 111 12.39 -3.22 5.68
N MET A 112 13.31 -2.28 5.52
CA MET A 112 13.02 -0.86 5.40
C MET A 112 13.29 -0.42 3.96
N PHE A 113 12.24 0.01 3.28
CA PHE A 113 12.28 0.39 1.87
C PHE A 113 12.41 1.89 1.71
N GLY A 114 13.18 2.27 0.68
CA GLY A 114 13.14 3.60 0.12
C GLY A 114 11.79 3.88 -0.54
N VAL A 115 11.34 5.13 -0.49
CA VAL A 115 10.11 5.55 -1.16
C VAL A 115 10.47 6.41 -2.37
N GLU A 116 9.95 6.01 -3.52
CA GLU A 116 10.02 6.73 -4.78
C GLU A 116 8.70 7.45 -5.01
N GLN A 117 8.77 8.78 -5.07
CA GLN A 117 7.58 9.61 -5.21
C GLN A 117 7.23 9.81 -6.69
N PHE A 118 6.09 9.26 -7.12
CA PHE A 118 5.51 9.46 -8.44
C PHE A 118 4.47 10.58 -8.35
N ILE A 119 4.77 11.72 -8.98
CA ILE A 119 3.98 12.95 -8.81
C ILE A 119 2.90 13.03 -9.88
N ARG A 120 1.64 12.90 -9.46
CA ARG A 120 0.45 12.96 -10.35
C ARG A 120 0.20 14.33 -10.99
N ASP A 121 0.74 15.38 -10.37
CA ASP A 121 0.64 16.76 -10.88
C ASP A 121 1.66 17.05 -11.98
N TRP A 122 2.63 16.15 -12.20
CA TRP A 122 3.44 16.20 -13.41
C TRP A 122 2.61 15.73 -14.61
N ASN A 123 3.00 16.15 -15.81
CA ASN A 123 2.34 15.72 -17.03
C ASN A 123 2.33 14.18 -17.13
N ILE A 124 1.22 13.64 -17.64
CA ILE A 124 1.10 12.22 -18.00
C ILE A 124 2.30 11.86 -18.87
N SER A 125 3.04 10.84 -18.46
CA SER A 125 4.30 10.44 -19.09
C SER A 125 4.17 9.17 -19.93
N ASN A 126 3.02 8.48 -19.84
CA ASN A 126 2.72 7.29 -20.62
C ASN A 126 1.21 7.19 -20.92
N ASN A 127 0.86 6.69 -22.11
CA ASN A 127 -0.53 6.57 -22.57
C ASN A 127 -1.19 5.26 -22.12
N SER A 128 -1.06 4.94 -20.82
CA SER A 128 -1.72 3.77 -20.23
C SER A 128 -3.14 4.12 -19.79
N THR A 129 -4.01 3.11 -19.76
CA THR A 129 -5.33 3.21 -19.12
C THR A 129 -5.26 2.98 -17.62
N LEU A 130 -4.13 2.52 -17.09
CA LEU A 130 -3.90 2.23 -15.68
C LEU A 130 -3.24 3.42 -15.00
N GLU A 131 -3.78 3.86 -13.87
CA GLU A 131 -3.41 5.09 -13.19
C GLU A 131 -1.94 5.10 -12.77
N SER A 132 -1.45 4.02 -12.16
CA SER A 132 -0.05 3.85 -11.75
C SER A 132 0.92 3.85 -12.93
N MET A 133 0.46 3.42 -14.12
CA MET A 133 1.29 3.33 -15.32
C MET A 133 1.23 4.57 -16.20
N ARG A 134 0.34 5.53 -15.92
CA ARG A 134 0.32 6.87 -16.57
C ARG A 134 1.45 7.77 -16.08
N TYR A 135 1.92 7.51 -14.86
CA TYR A 135 2.97 8.27 -14.18
C TYR A 135 4.20 7.39 -14.01
N ILE A 136 5.11 7.45 -14.98
CA ILE A 136 6.40 6.73 -14.97
C ILE A 136 7.56 7.66 -14.61
N GLN A 137 7.27 8.91 -14.25
CA GLN A 137 8.26 9.85 -13.76
C GLN A 137 8.19 9.91 -12.24
N ARG A 138 9.35 9.77 -11.60
CA ARG A 138 9.51 9.86 -10.15
C ARG A 138 10.62 10.80 -9.74
N MET A 139 10.59 11.18 -8.48
CA MET A 139 11.71 11.82 -7.79
C MET A 139 12.80 10.77 -7.45
N GLU A 140 13.96 11.26 -7.00
CA GLU A 140 14.97 10.41 -6.38
C GLU A 140 14.38 9.71 -5.14
N PRO A 141 14.69 8.41 -4.92
CA PRO A 141 14.26 7.71 -3.72
C PRO A 141 14.73 8.41 -2.44
N ASP A 142 13.89 8.45 -1.41
CA ASP A 142 14.28 8.95 -0.10
C ASP A 142 13.87 8.00 1.05
N TYR A 143 14.49 8.24 2.21
CA TYR A 143 14.20 7.52 3.46
C TYR A 143 13.52 8.43 4.50
N VAL A 144 12.89 9.53 4.08
CA VAL A 144 12.28 10.47 5.04
C VAL A 144 11.09 9.82 5.75
N ARG A 145 10.34 8.98 5.03
CA ARG A 145 9.22 8.19 5.55
C ARG A 145 9.26 6.78 4.99
N PRO A 146 10.13 5.89 5.50
CA PRO A 146 10.22 4.55 4.96
C PRO A 146 8.92 3.78 5.17
N LYS A 147 8.74 2.75 4.36
CA LYS A 147 7.75 1.69 4.61
C LYS A 147 8.47 0.43 5.02
N LEU A 148 7.79 -0.37 5.82
CA LEU A 148 8.37 -1.60 6.34
C LEU A 148 7.52 -2.80 5.98
N VAL A 149 8.24 -3.86 5.65
CA VAL A 149 7.73 -5.23 5.61
C VAL A 149 8.42 -5.98 6.71
N HIS A 150 7.70 -6.80 7.47
CA HIS A 150 8.28 -7.59 8.55
C HIS A 150 8.01 -9.08 8.36
N ILE A 151 8.85 -9.88 9.01
CA ILE A 151 8.66 -11.33 9.12
C ILE A 151 7.92 -11.58 10.44
N PRO A 152 6.74 -12.24 10.39
CA PRO A 152 6.02 -12.60 11.61
C PRO A 152 6.89 -13.42 12.58
N GLY A 153 6.71 -13.16 13.87
CA GLY A 153 7.49 -13.84 14.93
C GLY A 153 8.95 -13.38 15.06
N ARG A 154 9.43 -12.44 14.24
CA ARG A 154 10.76 -11.82 14.36
C ARG A 154 10.73 -10.36 14.81
N VAL A 155 9.54 -9.82 15.02
CA VAL A 155 9.30 -8.45 15.52
C VAL A 155 8.38 -8.50 16.73
N GLY A 156 8.59 -7.60 17.68
CA GLY A 156 7.77 -7.49 18.90
C GLY A 156 6.79 -6.32 18.89
N MET A 157 7.10 -5.26 18.14
CA MET A 157 6.23 -4.10 17.96
C MET A 157 6.26 -3.68 16.49
N VAL A 158 5.10 -3.26 15.99
CA VAL A 158 4.90 -2.85 14.60
C VAL A 158 4.10 -1.55 14.56
N TRP A 159 4.41 -0.70 13.60
CA TRP A 159 3.76 0.57 13.29
C TRP A 159 3.67 0.70 11.77
N THR A 160 2.91 1.67 11.26
CA THR A 160 2.81 1.94 9.82
C THR A 160 4.18 2.21 9.16
N HIS A 161 5.09 2.86 9.89
CA HIS A 161 6.42 3.25 9.39
C HIS A 161 7.56 2.72 10.25
N ASP A 162 7.30 1.79 11.18
CA ASP A 162 8.39 1.18 11.94
C ASP A 162 8.07 -0.24 12.43
N ALA A 163 9.10 -1.00 12.75
CA ALA A 163 9.00 -2.28 13.42
C ALA A 163 10.24 -2.50 14.28
N SER A 164 10.04 -2.99 15.50
CA SER A 164 11.10 -3.36 16.44
C SER A 164 11.38 -4.85 16.36
N PRO A 165 12.54 -5.27 15.82
CA PRO A 165 12.93 -6.67 15.81
C PRO A 165 13.08 -7.23 17.22
N LEU A 166 12.77 -8.52 17.38
CA LEU A 166 13.10 -9.27 18.59
C LEU A 166 14.62 -9.49 18.69
N TRP A 167 15.09 -9.83 19.88
CA TRP A 167 16.50 -10.13 20.11
C TRP A 167 17.02 -11.20 19.15
N GLY A 168 18.19 -10.96 18.55
CA GLY A 168 18.79 -11.82 17.51
C GLY A 168 18.45 -11.42 16.07
N PHE A 169 17.39 -10.62 15.85
CA PHE A 169 17.03 -10.12 14.53
C PHE A 169 17.37 -8.65 14.34
N LYS A 170 17.45 -8.22 13.08
CA LYS A 170 17.81 -6.84 12.70
C LYS A 170 16.83 -6.24 11.72
N ARG A 171 16.76 -4.91 11.74
CA ARG A 171 16.14 -4.12 10.66
C ARG A 171 17.12 -4.05 9.51
N TYR A 172 16.71 -4.52 8.34
CA TYR A 172 17.52 -4.50 7.13
C TYR A 172 17.07 -3.35 6.23
N ARG A 173 18.00 -2.45 5.87
CA ARG A 173 17.72 -1.39 4.89
C ARG A 173 17.89 -1.98 3.49
N VAL A 174 16.81 -2.01 2.72
CA VAL A 174 16.87 -2.53 1.35
C VAL A 174 17.48 -1.46 0.44
N PRO A 175 18.52 -1.80 -0.34
CA PRO A 175 19.11 -0.86 -1.30
C PRO A 175 18.09 -0.48 -2.38
N PHE A 176 18.10 0.79 -2.83
CA PHE A 176 17.15 1.28 -3.85
C PHE A 176 17.20 0.50 -5.17
N GLY A 177 18.35 -0.06 -5.56
CA GLY A 177 18.46 -0.89 -6.78
C GLY A 177 17.92 -2.31 -6.63
N VAL A 178 17.54 -2.72 -5.42
CA VAL A 178 16.97 -4.06 -5.15
C VAL A 178 15.46 -3.97 -5.05
N ALA A 179 14.94 -3.04 -4.25
CA ALA A 179 13.51 -2.83 -4.10
C ALA A 179 13.20 -1.45 -3.51
N THR A 180 12.06 -0.91 -3.91
CA THR A 180 11.54 0.38 -3.46
C THR A 180 10.02 0.32 -3.36
N ILE A 181 9.44 1.33 -2.71
CA ILE A 181 8.01 1.57 -2.69
C ILE A 181 7.70 2.69 -3.67
N HIS A 182 6.84 2.43 -4.64
CA HIS A 182 6.29 3.45 -5.53
C HIS A 182 5.14 4.13 -4.82
N HIS A 183 5.26 5.41 -4.49
CA HIS A 183 4.24 6.19 -3.81
C HIS A 183 3.67 7.23 -4.79
N TYR A 184 2.41 7.05 -5.18
CA TYR A 184 1.72 7.86 -6.18
C TYR A 184 0.90 8.98 -5.53
N ARG A 185 1.34 10.23 -5.65
CA ARG A 185 0.72 11.34 -4.93
C ARG A 185 0.67 12.63 -5.71
N THR A 186 -0.15 13.56 -5.25
CA THR A 186 -0.04 14.96 -5.64
C THR A 186 1.09 15.64 -4.88
N CYS A 187 1.65 16.69 -5.48
CA CYS A 187 2.65 17.53 -4.86
C CYS A 187 2.10 18.13 -3.58
N ARG A 188 2.77 17.91 -2.44
CA ARG A 188 2.46 18.61 -1.19
C ARG A 188 3.71 19.26 -0.66
N PHE A 189 3.57 20.46 -0.09
CA PHE A 189 4.66 21.22 0.54
C PHE A 189 5.43 20.41 1.60
N GLU A 190 4.80 19.42 2.21
CA GLU A 190 5.38 18.55 3.24
C GLU A 190 6.42 17.54 2.69
N VAL A 191 6.52 17.34 1.37
CA VAL A 191 7.42 16.35 0.74
C VAL A 191 8.46 17.09 -0.10
N ARG A 192 9.53 17.55 0.56
CA ARG A 192 10.58 18.43 0.02
C ARG A 192 10.01 19.75 -0.53
N GLU A 193 10.64 20.87 -0.19
CA GLU A 193 10.12 22.21 -0.48
C GLU A 193 9.91 22.57 -1.97
N ASN A 194 10.11 21.65 -2.93
CA ASN A 194 9.88 21.96 -4.35
C ASN A 194 9.73 20.73 -5.27
N CYS A 195 8.66 19.94 -5.13
CA CYS A 195 8.45 18.82 -6.05
C CYS A 195 8.31 19.29 -7.53
N SER A 196 7.87 20.52 -7.77
CA SER A 196 7.72 21.11 -9.11
C SER A 196 9.05 21.24 -9.85
N ASN A 197 10.12 21.56 -9.12
CA ASN A 197 11.47 21.77 -9.66
C ASN A 197 12.42 20.59 -9.38
N ALA A 198 11.92 19.49 -8.80
CA ALA A 198 12.74 18.34 -8.49
C ALA A 198 13.25 17.65 -9.78
N PRO A 199 14.48 17.08 -9.76
CA PRO A 199 14.94 16.21 -10.82
C PRO A 199 13.96 15.05 -11.06
N ARG A 200 13.72 14.73 -12.33
CA ARG A 200 12.78 13.69 -12.75
C ARG A 200 13.54 12.51 -13.32
N PHE A 201 13.19 11.31 -12.85
CA PHE A 201 13.76 10.05 -13.31
C PHE A 201 12.65 9.20 -13.92
N SER A 202 12.93 8.54 -15.04
CA SER A 202 11.98 7.60 -15.63
C SER A 202 12.11 6.24 -14.97
N ASP A 203 10.98 5.65 -14.65
CA ASP A 203 10.86 4.33 -14.05
C ASP A 203 9.72 3.55 -14.70
N ALA A 204 10.10 2.54 -15.47
CA ALA A 204 9.17 1.73 -16.26
C ALA A 204 9.01 0.31 -15.72
N ARG A 205 9.47 0.02 -14.49
CA ARG A 205 9.50 -1.36 -13.95
C ARG A 205 8.14 -2.03 -13.97
N LEU A 206 7.10 -1.29 -13.55
CA LEU A 206 5.74 -1.82 -13.50
C LEU A 206 5.11 -1.98 -14.89
N LEU A 207 5.59 -1.31 -15.95
CA LEU A 207 5.00 -1.42 -17.30
C LEU A 207 5.03 -2.84 -17.84
N SER A 208 6.00 -3.66 -17.42
CA SER A 208 6.07 -5.08 -17.76
C SER A 208 4.83 -5.89 -17.31
N LEU A 209 4.05 -5.38 -16.35
CA LEU A 209 2.84 -6.00 -15.84
C LEU A 209 1.56 -5.52 -16.54
N GLU A 210 1.64 -4.46 -17.37
CA GLU A 210 0.47 -3.78 -17.95
C GLU A 210 -0.47 -4.74 -18.66
N ASP A 211 0.06 -5.50 -19.61
CA ASP A 211 -0.74 -6.43 -20.42
C ASP A 211 -1.43 -7.49 -19.55
N ALA A 212 -0.75 -7.94 -18.50
CA ALA A 212 -1.27 -8.94 -17.59
C ALA A 212 -2.44 -8.40 -16.76
N ILE A 213 -2.39 -7.15 -16.30
CA ILE A 213 -3.40 -6.62 -15.37
C ILE A 213 -4.53 -5.84 -16.05
N LYS A 214 -4.26 -5.16 -17.17
CA LYS A 214 -5.22 -4.25 -17.84
C LYS A 214 -6.57 -4.91 -18.15
N HIS A 215 -6.53 -6.11 -18.72
CA HIS A 215 -7.76 -6.86 -19.07
C HIS A 215 -8.56 -7.27 -17.83
N ARG A 216 -7.90 -7.61 -16.72
CA ARG A 216 -8.57 -7.99 -15.47
C ARG A 216 -9.21 -6.79 -14.80
N VAL A 217 -8.51 -5.66 -14.77
CA VAL A 217 -9.02 -4.39 -14.25
C VAL A 217 -10.29 -3.98 -15.01
N GLN A 218 -10.23 -3.95 -16.33
CA GLN A 218 -11.37 -3.59 -17.17
C GLN A 218 -12.57 -4.51 -16.93
N LYS A 219 -12.36 -5.83 -16.93
CA LYS A 219 -13.42 -6.82 -16.71
C LYS A 219 -14.14 -6.62 -15.38
N ILE A 220 -13.41 -6.32 -14.30
CA ILE A 220 -14.03 -6.10 -12.98
C ILE A 220 -14.84 -4.80 -12.97
N LEU A 221 -14.33 -3.73 -13.59
CA LEU A 221 -15.02 -2.45 -13.67
C LEU A 221 -16.29 -2.51 -14.54
N GLU A 222 -16.32 -3.36 -15.56
CA GLU A 222 -17.53 -3.61 -16.37
C GLU A 222 -18.64 -4.33 -15.59
N ILE A 223 -18.26 -5.24 -14.68
CA ILE A 223 -19.22 -5.95 -13.81
C ILE A 223 -19.78 -5.00 -12.73
N PHE A 224 -18.96 -4.06 -12.27
CA PHE A 224 -19.30 -3.11 -11.20
C PHE A 224 -19.13 -1.65 -11.67
N PRO A 225 -20.03 -1.16 -12.56
CA PRO A 225 -19.93 0.15 -13.20
C PRO A 225 -20.08 1.34 -12.25
#